data_AF-A0A9N8RVP2-F1
#
_entry.id   AF-A0A9N8RVP2-F1
#
_cell.length_a   1.000
_cell.length_b   1.000
_cell.length_c   1.000
_cell.angle_alpha   90.00
_cell.angle_beta   90.00
_cell.angle_gamma   90.00
#
_symmetry.space_group_name_H-M   'P 1'
#
loop_
_entity.id
_entity.type
_entity.pdbx_description
1 polymer ?
#
loop_
_entity_poly.entity_id
_entity_poly.type
_entity_poly.pdbx_seq_one_letter_code
_entity_poly.pdbx_strand_id
1 'polypeptide(L)'
;MLQSTVSAIVPIARTARAPRTSRRTHEVVSLVTIDVTVPGTASAESRRALHSALGDDLRLYVMTIDRANERVTFRAEITARTLDNVIAALTTSLAQATLGRAVSSVLRRPRQS
;
A
#
# COMPACT_ATOMS: atom_id res chain seq x y z
N MET A 1 -46.23 66.33 -21.13
CA MET A 1 -44.78 66.57 -21.20
C MET A 1 -44.07 65.57 -20.28
N LEU A 2 -43.06 64.86 -20.81
CA LEU A 2 -41.95 64.20 -20.09
C LEU A 2 -42.36 62.96 -19.24
N GLN A 3 -41.67 61.80 -19.21
CA GLN A 3 -40.40 61.34 -19.77
C GLN A 3 -40.30 59.80 -19.61
N SER A 4 -39.43 59.18 -20.41
CA SER A 4 -39.02 57.78 -20.46
C SER A 4 -38.45 57.21 -19.15
N THR A 5 -38.43 55.87 -18.99
CA THR A 5 -37.19 55.06 -18.98
C THR A 5 -37.45 53.55 -18.85
N VAL A 6 -36.74 52.80 -19.69
CA VAL A 6 -36.54 51.34 -19.62
C VAL A 6 -35.40 51.07 -18.62
N SER A 7 -35.42 49.99 -17.83
CA SER A 7 -34.16 49.37 -17.39
C SER A 7 -34.28 47.90 -16.95
N ALA A 8 -33.69 47.05 -17.79
CA ALA A 8 -32.98 45.78 -17.54
C ALA A 8 -33.61 44.71 -16.64
N ILE A 9 -34.09 43.64 -17.29
CA ILE A 9 -34.11 42.29 -16.73
C ILE A 9 -32.66 41.79 -16.70
N VAL A 10 -32.11 41.57 -15.51
CA VAL A 10 -30.79 40.96 -15.32
C VAL A 10 -30.93 39.45 -15.53
N PRO A 11 -30.32 38.83 -16.55
CA PRO A 11 -30.23 37.39 -16.57
C PRO A 11 -29.27 36.96 -15.45
N ILE A 12 -29.77 36.21 -14.48
CA ILE A 12 -28.92 35.49 -13.53
C ILE A 12 -28.11 34.50 -14.36
N ALA A 13 -26.89 34.88 -14.70
CA ALA A 13 -25.90 33.95 -15.22
C ALA A 13 -25.66 32.89 -14.14
N ARG A 14 -26.34 31.75 -14.27
CA ARG A 14 -25.95 30.52 -13.58
C ARG A 14 -24.59 30.15 -14.14
N THR A 15 -23.55 30.67 -13.52
CA THR A 15 -22.20 30.14 -13.67
C THR A 15 -22.27 28.67 -13.33
N ALA A 16 -22.28 27.84 -14.37
CA ALA A 16 -22.06 26.41 -14.25
C ALA A 16 -20.70 26.27 -13.56
N ARG A 17 -20.74 25.98 -12.26
CA ARG A 17 -19.54 25.73 -11.45
C ARG A 17 -18.86 24.53 -12.09
N ALA A 18 -17.75 24.78 -12.79
CA ALA A 18 -16.89 23.73 -13.30
C ALA A 18 -16.65 22.72 -12.15
N PRO A 19 -16.75 21.41 -12.41
CA PRO A 19 -16.50 20.41 -11.39
C PRO A 19 -15.10 20.67 -10.86
N ARG A 20 -15.01 21.12 -9.61
CA ARG A 20 -13.73 21.22 -8.92
C ARG A 20 -13.24 19.79 -8.87
N THR A 21 -12.32 19.42 -9.75
CA THR A 21 -11.60 18.16 -9.71
C THR A 21 -11.01 18.11 -8.32
N SER A 22 -11.64 17.34 -7.43
CA SER A 22 -11.17 17.18 -6.06
C SER A 22 -9.75 16.67 -6.19
N ARG A 23 -8.77 17.54 -5.89
CA ARG A 23 -7.35 17.20 -5.93
C ARG A 23 -7.21 16.01 -5.00
N ARG A 24 -7.06 14.82 -5.57
CA ARG A 24 -7.11 13.56 -4.82
C ARG A 24 -5.85 13.48 -3.96
N THR A 25 -5.94 14.00 -2.73
CA THR A 25 -4.84 14.10 -1.76
C THR A 25 -4.33 12.75 -1.29
N HIS A 26 -5.08 11.67 -1.53
CA HIS A 26 -4.74 10.31 -1.15
C HIS A 26 -4.66 9.38 -2.37
N GLU A 27 -3.66 8.51 -2.37
CA GLU A 27 -3.59 7.37 -3.27
C GLU A 27 -4.08 6.09 -2.59
N VAL A 28 -4.64 5.19 -3.39
CA VAL A 28 -5.03 3.84 -2.96
C VAL A 28 -3.96 2.90 -3.49
N VAL A 29 -3.27 2.18 -2.59
CA VAL A 29 -2.24 1.20 -2.94
C VAL A 29 -2.64 -0.17 -2.43
N SER A 30 -2.20 -1.24 -3.09
CA SER A 30 -2.34 -2.58 -2.54
C SER A 30 -1.45 -2.74 -1.31
N LEU A 31 -1.92 -3.54 -0.36
CA LEU A 31 -1.18 -3.94 0.83
C LEU A 31 -1.32 -5.45 0.99
N VAL A 32 -0.19 -6.15 0.98
CA VAL A 32 -0.10 -7.58 1.25
C VAL A 32 0.54 -7.77 2.62
N THR A 33 -0.11 -8.51 3.49
CA THR A 33 0.46 -8.99 4.75
C THR A 33 0.64 -10.49 4.66
N ILE A 34 1.85 -10.99 4.91
CA ILE A 34 2.15 -12.42 4.90
C ILE A 34 3.07 -12.81 6.05
N ASP A 35 2.76 -13.91 6.72
CA ASP A 35 3.65 -14.52 7.69
C ASP A 35 4.65 -15.44 6.98
N VAL A 36 5.94 -15.31 7.28
CA VAL A 36 7.02 -16.08 6.67
C VAL A 36 7.90 -16.66 7.76
N THR A 37 8.00 -17.98 7.83
CA THR A 37 8.92 -18.68 8.72
C THR A 37 10.17 -19.10 7.95
N VAL A 38 11.32 -18.60 8.38
CA VAL A 38 12.62 -18.87 7.77
C VAL A 38 13.44 -19.77 8.71
N PRO A 39 14.08 -20.83 8.19
CA PRO A 39 15.05 -21.62 8.97
C PRO A 39 16.23 -20.77 9.45
N GLY A 40 16.82 -21.19 10.56
CA GLY A 40 17.86 -20.47 11.30
C GLY A 40 17.29 -19.56 12.38
N THR A 41 18.18 -19.05 13.23
CA THR A 41 17.84 -18.13 14.33
C THR A 41 18.39 -16.71 14.11
N ALA A 42 19.19 -16.52 13.06
CA ALA A 42 19.82 -15.25 12.72
C ALA A 42 18.84 -14.32 12.00
N SER A 43 18.02 -13.60 12.76
CA SER A 43 16.98 -12.72 12.22
C SER A 43 17.51 -11.64 11.27
N ALA A 44 18.76 -11.17 11.46
CA ALA A 44 19.39 -10.19 10.59
C ALA A 44 19.63 -10.71 9.16
N GLU A 45 20.05 -11.97 9.03
CA GLU A 45 20.26 -12.62 7.73
C GLU A 45 18.93 -12.84 7.03
N SER A 46 17.93 -13.36 7.75
CA SER A 46 16.58 -13.53 7.21
C SER A 46 15.96 -12.20 6.77
N ARG A 47 16.16 -11.12 7.53
CA ARG A 47 15.73 -9.76 7.12
C ARG A 47 16.39 -9.33 5.82
N ARG A 48 17.70 -9.53 5.67
CA ARG A 48 18.42 -9.17 4.44
C ARG A 48 17.89 -9.97 3.25
N ALA A 49 17.67 -11.27 3.41
CA ALA A 49 17.11 -12.12 2.35
C ALA A 49 15.69 -11.66 1.95
N LEU A 50 14.84 -11.33 2.92
CA LEU A 50 13.48 -10.83 2.67
C LEU A 50 13.47 -9.47 1.98
N HIS A 51 14.34 -8.54 2.37
CA HIS A 51 14.51 -7.26 1.68
C HIS A 51 15.03 -7.45 0.24
N SER A 52 16.00 -8.35 0.05
CA SER A 52 16.51 -8.67 -1.29
C SER A 52 15.42 -9.25 -2.20
N ALA A 53 14.55 -10.11 -1.65
CA ALA A 53 13.48 -10.74 -2.42
C ALA A 53 12.30 -9.80 -2.74
N LEU A 54 11.92 -8.92 -1.81
CA LEU A 54 10.66 -8.15 -1.89
C LEU A 54 10.88 -6.65 -2.19
N GLY A 55 12.10 -6.15 -1.99
CA GLY A 55 12.48 -4.76 -2.18
C GLY A 55 12.29 -3.87 -0.94
N ASP A 56 12.38 -2.56 -1.16
CA ASP A 56 12.46 -1.56 -0.09
C ASP A 56 11.10 -1.13 0.48
N ASP A 57 10.00 -1.33 -0.26
CA ASP A 57 8.62 -1.08 0.19
C ASP A 57 8.09 -2.21 1.10
N LEU A 58 8.95 -2.67 2.01
CA LEU A 58 8.74 -3.80 2.90
C LEU A 58 8.91 -3.37 4.36
N ARG A 59 7.91 -3.70 5.18
CA ARG A 59 8.04 -3.67 6.64
C ARG A 59 8.08 -5.09 7.18
N LEU A 60 9.07 -5.36 8.03
CA LEU A 60 9.28 -6.66 8.65
C LEU A 60 9.18 -6.55 10.16
N TYR A 61 8.33 -7.39 10.74
CA TYR A 61 8.15 -7.53 12.18
C TYR A 61 8.54 -8.96 12.57
N VAL A 62 9.46 -9.12 13.53
CA VAL A 62 9.75 -10.44 14.11
C VAL A 62 8.58 -10.82 15.00
N MET A 63 7.91 -11.92 14.67
CA MET A 63 6.80 -12.46 15.47
C MET A 63 7.32 -13.45 16.51
N THR A 64 8.23 -14.32 16.12
CA THR A 64 8.75 -15.37 17.00
C THR A 64 10.16 -15.78 16.58
N ILE A 65 11.00 -16.09 17.56
CA ILE A 65 12.28 -16.78 17.36
C ILE A 65 12.18 -18.08 18.14
N ASP A 66 12.05 -19.19 17.43
CA ASP A 66 12.04 -20.53 18.01
C ASP A 66 13.46 -21.09 17.92
N ARG A 67 14.16 -21.08 19.06
CA ARG A 67 15.53 -21.63 19.13
C ARG A 67 15.57 -23.15 19.18
N ALA A 68 14.50 -23.80 19.65
CA ALA A 68 14.48 -25.26 19.75
C ALA A 68 14.37 -25.91 18.36
N ASN A 69 13.62 -25.27 17.45
CA ASN A 69 13.46 -25.72 16.07
C ASN A 69 14.29 -24.91 15.05
N GLU A 70 15.15 -24.01 15.54
CA GLU A 70 15.97 -23.11 14.73
C GLU A 70 15.18 -22.38 13.64
N ARG A 71 14.16 -21.61 14.02
CA ARG A 71 13.29 -20.88 13.08
C ARG A 71 13.01 -19.46 13.54
N VAL A 72 12.86 -18.54 12.59
CA VAL A 72 12.33 -17.20 12.85
C VAL A 72 11.09 -16.96 12.00
N THR A 73 10.00 -16.54 12.63
CA THR A 73 8.77 -16.14 11.94
C THR A 73 8.69 -14.62 11.87
N PHE A 74 8.50 -14.11 10.66
CA PHE A 74 8.28 -12.70 10.36
C PHE A 74 6.85 -12.48 9.91
N ARG A 75 6.31 -11.32 10.25
CA ARG A 75 5.19 -10.73 9.52
C ARG A 75 5.73 -9.67 8.59
N ALA A 76 5.48 -9.87 7.30
CA ALA A 76 5.87 -8.96 6.23
C ALA A 76 4.66 -8.17 5.76
N GLU A 77 4.80 -6.85 5.68
CA GLU A 77 3.83 -5.95 5.05
C GLU A 77 4.47 -5.32 3.82
N ILE A 78 3.84 -5.50 2.66
CA ILE A 78 4.33 -5.08 1.36
C ILE A 78 3.29 -4.20 0.70
N THR A 79 3.68 -2.98 0.32
CA THR A 79 2.79 -2.10 -0.46
C THR A 79 3.05 -2.18 -1.95
N ALA A 80 2.05 -1.81 -2.76
CA ALA A 80 2.17 -1.68 -4.22
C ALA A 80 2.55 -2.98 -4.98
N ARG A 81 2.34 -4.16 -4.36
CA ARG A 81 2.44 -5.46 -5.03
C ARG A 81 1.16 -6.27 -4.86
N THR A 82 0.92 -7.21 -5.76
CA THR A 82 -0.15 -8.22 -5.64
C THR A 82 0.35 -9.40 -4.80
N LEU A 83 -0.59 -10.17 -4.23
CA LEU A 83 -0.23 -11.37 -3.47
C LEU A 83 0.55 -12.37 -4.31
N ASP A 84 0.15 -12.61 -5.56
CA ASP A 84 0.82 -13.57 -6.45
C ASP A 84 2.28 -13.18 -6.73
N ASN A 85 2.54 -11.88 -6.93
CA ASN A 85 3.90 -11.39 -7.12
C ASN A 85 4.76 -11.56 -5.87
N VAL A 86 4.16 -11.38 -4.67
CA VAL A 86 4.85 -11.60 -3.39
C VAL A 86 5.16 -13.09 -3.21
N ILE A 87 4.19 -13.97 -3.45
CA ILE A 87 4.39 -15.42 -3.35
C ILE A 87 5.49 -15.87 -4.33
N ALA A 88 5.41 -15.47 -5.60
CA ALA A 88 6.41 -15.83 -6.60
C ALA A 88 7.83 -15.38 -6.22
N ALA A 89 7.97 -14.16 -5.71
CA ALA A 89 9.26 -13.64 -5.25
C ALA A 89 9.81 -14.44 -4.04
N LEU A 90 8.95 -14.77 -3.07
CA LEU A 90 9.33 -15.54 -1.90
C LEU A 90 9.72 -16.98 -2.27
N THR A 91 8.94 -17.65 -3.12
CA THR A 91 9.23 -19.04 -3.53
C THR A 91 10.47 -19.14 -4.40
N THR A 92 10.81 -18.09 -5.14
CA THR A 92 12.05 -18.05 -5.96
C THR A 92 13.28 -17.84 -5.10
N SER A 93 13.20 -16.93 -4.13
CA SER A 93 14.39 -16.47 -3.37
C SER A 93 14.59 -17.18 -2.03
N LEU A 94 13.53 -17.75 -1.45
CA LEU A 94 13.55 -18.41 -0.15
C LEU A 94 12.92 -19.80 -0.22
N ALA A 95 13.55 -20.71 -0.97
CA ALA A 95 13.05 -22.07 -1.21
C ALA A 95 12.78 -22.90 0.05
N GLN A 96 13.44 -22.57 1.17
CA GLN A 96 13.27 -23.27 2.45
C GLN A 96 12.33 -22.54 3.43
N ALA A 97 11.78 -21.40 3.04
CA ALA A 97 10.84 -20.67 3.89
C ALA A 97 9.44 -21.29 3.82
N THR A 98 8.73 -21.29 4.95
CA THR A 98 7.32 -21.64 5.02
C THR A 98 6.47 -20.39 4.95
N LEU A 99 5.51 -20.37 4.04
CA LEU A 99 4.53 -19.29 3.92
C LEU A 99 3.31 -19.62 4.79
N GLY A 100 2.98 -18.71 5.68
CA GLY A 100 1.83 -18.81 6.57
C GLY A 100 0.63 -18.04 6.04
N ARG A 101 -0.11 -17.43 6.97
CA ARG A 101 -1.29 -16.64 6.65
C ARG A 101 -0.91 -15.48 5.72
N ALA A 102 -1.69 -15.32 4.65
CA ALA A 102 -1.57 -14.20 3.73
C ALA A 102 -2.91 -13.46 3.61
N VAL A 103 -2.85 -12.12 3.56
CA VAL A 103 -4.00 -11.24 3.40
C VAL A 103 -3.64 -10.15 2.40
N SER A 104 -4.52 -9.95 1.41
CA SER A 104 -4.43 -8.82 0.47
C SER A 104 -5.53 -7.81 0.80
N SER A 105 -5.15 -6.54 0.85
CA SER A 105 -6.05 -5.43 1.16
C SER A 105 -5.65 -4.17 0.39
N VAL A 106 -6.39 -3.08 0.60
CA VAL A 106 -6.08 -1.77 0.02
C VAL A 106 -5.84 -0.75 1.13
N LEU A 107 -4.77 0.03 0.99
CA LEU A 107 -4.41 1.10 1.90
C LEU A 107 -4.63 2.46 1.21
N ARG A 108 -5.32 3.38 1.91
CA ARG A 108 -5.39 4.79 1.52
C ARG A 108 -4.26 5.53 2.21
N ARG A 109 -3.33 6.11 1.46
CA ARG A 109 -2.23 6.92 2.01
C ARG A 109 -2.13 8.30 1.34
N PRO A 110 -1.63 9.33 2.03
CA PRO A 110 -1.38 10.63 1.41
C PRO A 110 -0.44 10.48 0.22
N ARG A 111 -0.68 11.21 -0.87
CA ARG A 111 0.27 11.27 -1.99
C ARG A 111 1.52 12.02 -1.53
N GLN A 112 2.69 11.39 -1.63
CA GLN A 112 3.96 12.10 -1.56
C GLN A 112 4.15 12.84 -2.89
N SER A 113 4.19 14.17 -2.82
CA SER A 113 4.43 15.08 -3.95
C SER A 113 5.88 15.45 -4.07
#